data_AF-A0A932KSH8-F1
#
_entry.id   AF-A0A932KSH8-F1
#
_cell.length_a   1.000
_cell.length_b   1.000
_cell.length_c   1.000
_cell.angle_alpha   90.00
_cell.angle_beta   90.00
_cell.angle_gamma   90.00
#
_symmetry.space_group_name_H-M   'P 1'
#
loop_
_entity.id
_entity.type
_entity.pdbx_description
1 polymer ?
#
loop_
_entity_poly.entity_id
_entity_poly.type
_entity_poly.pdbx_seq_one_letter_code
_entity_poly.pdbx_strand_id
1 'polypeptide(L)'
;IESITLDRGAAHLKDELMPRYAELIYFGYWFAPEREALQVLIDHTQASVNGTVRLKLYKGNTIVCGRKSPNSLYSLSHVTFEEDSVYEQPDAQGFIKLNALRLRLLAMAKKK
;
A
#
# COMPACT_ATOMS: atom_id res chain seq x y z
N ILE A 1 10.30 1.69 2.43
CA ILE A 1 10.75 0.93 1.22
C ILE A 1 9.58 0.17 0.63
N GLU A 2 8.75 -0.44 1.49
CA GLU A 2 7.48 -1.10 1.20
C GLU A 2 6.57 -0.39 0.20
N SER A 3 6.48 0.94 0.25
CA SER A 3 5.65 1.74 -0.66
C SER A 3 5.93 1.54 -2.15
N ILE A 4 7.10 0.97 -2.52
CA ILE A 4 7.44 0.65 -3.91
C ILE A 4 7.62 -0.85 -4.15
N THR A 5 7.41 -1.71 -3.15
CA THR A 5 7.65 -3.17 -3.23
C THR A 5 6.47 -4.03 -2.77
N LEU A 6 5.45 -3.43 -2.14
CA LEU A 6 4.22 -4.11 -1.75
C LEU A 6 3.08 -3.75 -2.70
N ASP A 7 2.28 -4.75 -3.04
CA ASP A 7 0.98 -4.53 -3.68
C ASP A 7 0.09 -3.68 -2.78
N ARG A 8 -0.80 -2.89 -3.41
CA ARG A 8 -1.69 -1.97 -2.71
C ARG A 8 -2.60 -2.68 -1.70
N GLY A 9 -3.19 -3.82 -2.06
CA GLY A 9 -4.08 -4.57 -1.18
C GLY A 9 -3.33 -5.15 0.01
N ALA A 10 -2.16 -5.73 -0.24
CA ALA A 10 -1.28 -6.25 0.81
C ALA A 10 -0.81 -5.15 1.78
N ALA A 11 -0.45 -3.97 1.26
CA ALA A 11 -0.06 -2.83 2.07
C ALA A 11 -1.22 -2.34 2.97
N HIS A 12 -2.43 -2.21 2.43
CA HIS A 12 -3.60 -1.81 3.22
C HIS A 12 -3.94 -2.82 4.31
N LEU A 13 -3.93 -4.12 4.00
CA LEU A 13 -4.18 -5.17 5.00
C LEU A 13 -3.14 -5.14 6.12
N LYS A 14 -1.86 -4.97 5.76
CA LYS A 14 -0.78 -4.85 6.73
C LYS A 14 -0.97 -3.63 7.64
N ASP A 15 -1.31 -2.47 7.08
CA ASP A 15 -1.55 -1.24 7.84
C ASP A 15 -2.74 -1.36 8.79
N GLU A 16 -3.78 -2.13 8.43
CA GLU A 16 -4.93 -2.41 9.29
C GLU A 16 -4.55 -3.31 10.48
N LEU A 17 -3.67 -4.30 10.27
CA LEU A 17 -3.29 -5.28 11.29
C LEU A 17 -2.14 -4.80 12.20
N MET A 18 -1.32 -3.86 11.72
CA MET A 18 -0.12 -3.39 12.44
C MET A 18 -0.42 -2.83 13.84
N PRO A 19 -1.49 -2.04 14.08
CA PRO A 19 -1.82 -1.56 15.42
C PRO A 19 -2.10 -2.71 16.40
N ARG A 20 -2.80 -3.77 15.97
CA ARG A 20 -3.10 -4.92 16.81
C ARG A 20 -1.83 -5.71 17.15
N TYR A 21 -0.93 -5.87 16.18
CA TYR A 21 0.37 -6.49 16.41
C TYR A 21 1.18 -5.72 17.47
N ALA A 22 1.23 -4.39 17.38
CA ALA A 22 1.91 -3.53 18.35
C ALA A 22 1.26 -3.59 19.75
N GLU A 23 -0.07 -3.63 19.83
CA GLU A 23 -0.82 -3.74 21.07
C GLU A 23 -0.49 -5.04 21.83
N LEU A 24 -0.45 -6.18 21.12
CA LEU A 24 -0.09 -7.47 21.72
C LEU A 24 1.31 -7.44 22.33
N ILE A 25 2.28 -6.83 21.64
CA ILE A 25 3.63 -6.65 22.18
C ILE A 25 3.61 -5.75 23.42
N TYR A 26 2.88 -4.64 23.35
CA TYR A 26 2.77 -3.69 24.46
C TYR A 26 2.21 -4.34 25.74
N PHE A 27 1.23 -5.23 25.60
CA PHE A 27 0.66 -5.98 26.72
C PHE A 27 1.53 -7.15 27.20
N GLY A 28 2.69 -7.41 26.57
CA GLY A 28 3.59 -8.49 26.95
C GLY A 28 3.21 -9.85 26.36
N TYR A 29 2.27 -9.90 25.42
CA TYR A 29 1.83 -11.13 24.73
C TYR A 29 2.79 -11.55 23.61
N TRP A 30 4.10 -11.52 23.90
CA TRP A 30 5.12 -11.90 22.93
C TRP A 30 4.97 -13.35 22.48
N PHE A 31 4.64 -14.28 23.36
CA PHE A 31 4.48 -15.72 23.01
C PHE A 31 3.01 -16.12 22.76
N ALA A 32 2.10 -15.17 22.59
CA ALA A 32 0.71 -15.49 22.33
C ALA A 32 0.50 -15.99 20.88
N PRO A 33 -0.38 -16.99 20.68
CA PRO A 33 -0.58 -17.61 19.36
C PRO A 33 -1.08 -16.63 18.30
N GLU A 34 -1.91 -15.65 18.68
CA GLU A 34 -2.40 -14.62 17.76
C GLU A 34 -1.29 -13.68 17.25
N ARG A 35 -0.31 -13.35 18.09
CA ARG A 35 0.86 -12.56 17.68
C ARG A 35 1.76 -13.40 16.75
N GLU A 36 1.87 -14.70 17.02
CA GLU A 36 2.60 -15.67 16.19
C GLU A 36 2.01 -15.81 14.80
N ALA A 37 0.68 -15.91 14.70
CA ALA A 37 -0.02 -15.91 13.42
C ALA A 37 0.20 -14.60 12.65
N LEU A 38 0.11 -13.44 13.32
CA LEU A 38 0.37 -12.14 12.68
C LEU A 38 1.82 -12.00 12.21
N GLN A 39 2.78 -12.57 12.94
CA GLN A 39 4.19 -12.56 12.54
C GLN A 39 4.38 -13.27 11.19
N VAL A 40 3.76 -14.43 10.98
CA VAL A 40 3.86 -15.18 9.73
C VAL A 40 3.35 -14.34 8.55
N LEU A 41 2.25 -13.62 8.73
CA LEU A 41 1.71 -12.70 7.73
C LEU A 41 2.70 -11.57 7.43
N ILE A 42 3.27 -10.95 8.47
CA ILE A 42 4.26 -9.88 8.31
C ILE A 42 5.48 -10.41 7.55
N ASP A 43 6.07 -11.53 7.98
CA ASP A 43 7.25 -12.13 7.34
C ASP A 43 7.00 -12.45 5.87
N HIS A 44 5.82 -13.00 5.55
CA HIS A 44 5.42 -13.25 4.17
C HIS A 44 5.38 -11.95 3.35
N THR A 45 4.80 -10.87 3.89
CA THR A 45 4.79 -9.58 3.17
C THR A 45 6.21 -9.02 2.97
N GLN A 46 7.15 -9.30 3.88
CA GLN A 46 8.52 -8.77 3.77
C GLN A 46 9.39 -9.50 2.73
N ALA A 47 8.94 -10.63 2.17
CA ALA A 47 9.74 -11.43 1.25
C ALA A 47 10.25 -10.67 0.02
N SER A 48 9.47 -9.73 -0.52
CA SER A 48 9.85 -8.88 -1.65
C SER A 48 10.41 -7.51 -1.25
N VAL A 49 10.38 -7.16 0.04
CA VAL A 49 10.70 -5.83 0.54
C VAL A 49 12.20 -5.66 0.67
N ASN A 50 12.82 -5.14 -0.39
CA ASN A 50 14.25 -4.85 -0.41
C ASN A 50 14.55 -3.54 -1.16
N GLY A 51 15.75 -3.02 -1.00
CA GLY A 51 16.24 -1.86 -1.74
C GLY A 51 16.93 -0.82 -0.85
N THR A 52 17.18 0.35 -1.44
CA THR A 52 17.87 1.46 -0.78
C THR A 52 16.96 2.68 -0.71
N VAL A 53 16.89 3.29 0.47
CA VAL A 53 16.21 4.58 0.68
C VAL A 53 17.28 5.63 0.96
N ARG A 54 17.25 6.74 0.21
CA ARG A 54 18.12 7.89 0.45
C ARG A 54 17.38 8.87 1.34
N LEU A 55 17.95 9.16 2.50
CA LEU A 55 17.39 10.08 3.50
C LEU A 55 18.26 11.34 3.63
N LYS A 56 17.62 12.47 3.91
CA LYS A 56 18.26 13.69 4.38
C LYS A 56 17.83 13.92 5.82
N LEU A 57 18.81 13.99 6.71
CA LEU A 57 18.61 14.30 8.12
C LEU A 57 18.94 15.76 8.35
N TYR A 58 18.00 16.54 8.86
CA TYR A 58 18.19 17.98 9.03
C TYR A 58 17.39 18.52 10.22
N LYS A 59 18.08 19.12 11.19
CA LYS A 59 17.47 19.77 12.37
C LYS A 59 16.39 18.92 13.07
N GLY A 60 16.68 17.64 13.31
CA GLY A 60 15.75 16.70 13.94
C GLY A 60 14.67 16.13 12.99
N ASN A 61 14.66 16.52 11.71
CA ASN A 61 13.76 15.98 10.71
C ASN A 61 14.42 14.89 9.85
N THR A 62 13.61 13.94 9.38
CA THR A 62 13.99 12.89 8.43
C THR A 62 13.18 13.05 7.15
N ILE A 63 13.85 13.30 6.03
CA ILE A 63 13.22 13.55 4.74
C ILE A 63 13.64 12.47 3.75
N VAL A 64 12.69 11.86 3.06
CA VAL A 64 12.98 10.87 2.02
C VAL A 64 13.30 11.57 0.69
N CYS A 65 14.51 11.40 0.18
CA CYS A 65 14.99 12.01 -1.06
C CYS A 65 15.02 11.06 -2.26
N GLY A 66 14.75 9.77 -2.06
CA GLY A 66 14.72 8.79 -3.13
C GLY A 66 14.60 7.37 -2.61
N ARG A 67 14.11 6.47 -3.47
CA ARG A 67 14.00 5.04 -3.23
C ARG A 67 14.41 4.30 -4.50
N LYS A 68 15.10 3.17 -4.35
CA LYS A 68 15.40 2.24 -5.44
C LYS A 68 15.30 0.81 -4.92
N SER A 69 14.78 -0.10 -5.73
CA SER A 69 14.66 -1.51 -5.39
C SER A 69 14.75 -2.36 -6.67
N PRO A 70 15.43 -3.52 -6.66
CA PRO A 70 15.32 -4.49 -7.74
C PRO A 70 13.90 -5.07 -7.85
N ASN A 71 13.12 -5.09 -6.77
CA ASN A 71 11.74 -5.58 -6.73
C ASN A 71 10.73 -4.43 -6.78
N SER A 72 11.04 -3.34 -7.48
CA SER A 72 10.13 -2.20 -7.54
C SER A 72 8.90 -2.51 -8.38
N LEU A 73 7.71 -2.28 -7.81
CA LEU A 73 6.42 -2.31 -8.51
C LEU A 73 6.11 -1.00 -9.24
N TYR A 74 6.99 0.00 -9.12
CA TYR A 74 6.87 1.25 -9.87
C TYR A 74 7.29 1.01 -11.32
N SER A 75 6.44 1.39 -12.27
CA SER A 75 6.74 1.30 -13.70
C SER A 75 6.63 2.67 -14.35
N LEU A 76 7.75 3.18 -14.87
CA LEU A 76 7.80 4.50 -15.52
C LEU A 76 6.93 4.55 -16.79
N SER A 77 6.89 3.47 -17.58
CA SER A 77 6.09 3.40 -18.80
C SER A 77 4.58 3.44 -18.55
N HIS A 78 4.11 3.01 -17.37
CA HIS A 78 2.69 3.06 -17.04
C HIS A 78 2.25 4.40 -16.45
N VAL A 79 3.19 5.23 -15.98
CA VAL A 79 2.90 6.51 -15.33
C VAL A 79 3.36 7.73 -16.12
N THR A 80 4.05 7.51 -17.24
CA THR A 80 4.45 8.60 -18.14
C THR A 80 3.22 9.25 -18.77
N PHE A 81 3.33 10.54 -19.08
CA PHE A 81 2.34 11.29 -19.87
C PHE A 81 2.71 11.35 -21.36
N GLU A 82 3.84 10.76 -21.72
CA GLU A 82 4.26 10.64 -23.12
C GLU A 82 3.35 9.66 -23.87
N GLU A 83 3.34 9.76 -25.20
CA GLU A 83 2.51 8.92 -26.05
C GLU A 83 3.02 7.46 -25.95
N ASP A 84 2.29 6.64 -25.19
CA ASP A 84 2.70 5.27 -24.88
C ASP A 84 1.51 4.32 -25.12
N SER A 85 1.80 3.14 -25.66
CA SER A 85 0.78 2.14 -26.03
C SER A 85 0.49 1.14 -24.90
N VAL A 86 0.95 1.42 -23.68
CA VAL A 86 0.99 0.47 -22.56
C VAL A 86 -0.31 0.48 -21.75
N TYR A 87 -1.12 1.55 -21.82
CA TYR A 87 -2.38 1.67 -21.08
C TYR A 87 -3.52 2.25 -21.93
N GLU A 88 -4.64 1.51 -21.98
CA GLU A 88 -5.86 1.92 -22.66
C GLU A 88 -6.67 2.90 -21.79
N GLN A 89 -6.48 4.20 -22.04
CA GLN A 89 -7.17 5.26 -21.29
C GLN A 89 -8.72 5.14 -21.27
N PRO A 90 -9.41 4.66 -22.33
CA PRO A 90 -10.86 4.49 -22.30
C PRO A 90 -11.38 3.57 -21.19
N ASP A 91 -10.59 2.59 -20.74
CA ASP A 91 -10.98 1.65 -19.68
C ASP A 91 -11.25 2.35 -18.34
N ALA A 92 -10.55 3.46 -18.09
CA ALA A 92 -10.75 4.28 -16.90
C ALA A 92 -12.20 4.76 -16.76
N GLN A 93 -12.87 5.07 -17.88
CA GLN A 93 -14.24 5.56 -17.86
C GLN A 93 -15.20 4.48 -17.32
N GLY A 94 -15.04 3.23 -17.76
CA GLY A 94 -15.82 2.10 -17.28
C GLY A 94 -15.55 1.83 -15.80
N PHE A 95 -14.28 1.79 -15.41
CA PHE A 95 -13.86 1.60 -14.02
C PHE A 95 -14.46 2.64 -13.06
N ILE A 96 -14.41 3.93 -13.42
CA ILE A 96 -14.97 5.02 -12.61
C ILE A 96 -16.48 4.86 -12.47
N LYS A 97 -17.19 4.57 -13.57
CA LYS A 97 -18.65 4.39 -13.56
C LYS A 97 -19.07 3.24 -12.64
N LEU A 98 -18.36 2.11 -12.67
CA LEU A 98 -18.65 0.95 -11.83
C LEU A 98 -18.34 1.22 -10.36
N ASN A 99 -17.18 1.79 -10.03
CA ASN A 99 -16.84 2.10 -8.64
C ASN A 99 -17.78 3.14 -8.01
N ALA A 100 -18.21 4.14 -8.79
CA ALA A 100 -19.12 5.18 -8.33
C ALA A 100 -20.58 4.70 -8.22
N LEU A 101 -20.93 3.53 -8.78
CA LEU A 101 -22.32 3.05 -8.86
C LEU A 101 -22.99 3.01 -7.48
N ARG A 102 -22.31 2.44 -6.46
CA ARG A 102 -22.83 2.37 -5.09
C ARG A 102 -23.15 3.75 -4.51
N LEU A 103 -22.34 4.75 -4.83
CA LEU A 103 -22.51 6.12 -4.33
C LEU A 103 -23.66 6.83 -5.04
N ARG A 104 -23.82 6.60 -6.34
CA ARG A 104 -24.95 7.12 -7.13
C ARG A 104 -26.28 6.58 -6.62
N LEU A 105 -26.37 5.27 -6.36
CA LEU A 105 -27.57 4.64 -5.79
C LEU A 105 -27.90 5.18 -4.40
N LEU A 106 -26.89 5.34 -3.54
CA LEU A 106 -27.08 5.94 -2.21
C LEU A 106 -27.63 7.37 -2.30
N ALA A 107 -27.12 8.18 -3.22
CA ALA A 107 -27.59 9.55 -3.44
C ALA A 107 -29.03 9.59 -3.98
N MET A 108 -29.42 8.64 -4.83
CA MET A 108 -30.80 8.52 -5.32
C MET A 108 -31.76 8.12 -4.20
N ALA A 109 -31.36 7.19 -3.32
CA ALA A 109 -32.17 6.76 -2.17
C ALA A 109 -32.42 7.91 -1.19
N LYS A 110 -31.42 8.77 -0.92
CA LYS A 110 -31.55 9.94 -0.02
C LYS A 110 -32.39 11.09 -0.58
N LYS A 111 -32.68 11.10 -1.88
CA LYS A 111 -33.52 12.13 -2.54
C LYS A 111 -35.01 11.78 -2.53
N LYS A 112 -35.37 10.56 -2.17
CA LYS A 112 -36.75 10.16 -1.86
C LYS A 112 -37.07 10.53 -0.42
#